data_AF-A0A9E4TUS5-F1
#
_entry.id   AF-A0A9E4TUS5-F1
#
_cell.length_a   1.000
_cell.length_b   1.000
_cell.length_c   1.000
_cell.angle_alpha   90.00
_cell.angle_beta   90.00
_cell.angle_gamma   90.00
#
_symmetry.space_group_name_H-M   'P 1'
#
loop_
_entity.id
_entity.type
_entity.pdbx_description
1 polymer ?
#
loop_
_entity_poly.entity_id
_entity_poly.type
_entity_poly.pdbx_seq_one_letter_code
_entity_poly.pdbx_strand_id
1 'polypeptide(L)'
;MEIRTSYQYSILSEASYADFDTIGAITQTDVENALIAREFSNTQAADFITHWQVVHHLPNTSTGFSATIFESLDNPGHYVFAMRGTEPTAQWGTDITLTDIADIGADGIALNQGIDLFNYYQRLITPSGSDAPQYAIYEGILPPPQGITEFIQLDEGSGQLSAPRYRYLVNADPAAGHGVIPASASTIDVTGHSLGGHLALILSRLDPYRTGQVYTYNAPGFDTGLIGSDDTEWFFRAMAQVEMNETGMTTVGAFPIGRIDNLVATHDRISDIGNLPGNITPFANEGDGWLSAHSMSNVTDVLVVSNLFAALDPTADLTDDLTPIFMATTNADDLPLTPGDDDSCAVQSPFDSGPSANG
;
A
#
# COMPACT_ATOMS: atom_id res chain seq x y z
N MET A 1 2.71 10.89 -15.31
CA MET A 1 3.51 9.82 -14.67
C MET A 1 4.71 9.53 -15.55
N GLU A 2 5.88 9.22 -14.98
CA GLU A 2 7.06 8.81 -15.75
C GLU A 2 7.24 7.29 -15.62
N ILE A 3 7.21 6.55 -16.73
CA ILE A 3 7.28 5.07 -16.74
C ILE A 3 8.51 4.55 -15.99
N ARG A 4 9.66 5.21 -16.18
CA ARG A 4 10.91 4.85 -15.51
C ARG A 4 10.78 4.89 -13.98
N THR A 5 10.15 5.94 -13.47
CA THR A 5 9.91 6.13 -12.04
C THR A 5 8.93 5.08 -11.52
N SER A 6 7.83 4.83 -12.24
CA SER A 6 6.88 3.77 -11.90
C SER A 6 7.52 2.38 -11.89
N TYR A 7 8.45 2.09 -12.79
CA TYR A 7 9.21 0.83 -12.77
C TYR A 7 10.17 0.75 -11.58
N GLN A 8 10.88 1.84 -11.27
CA GLN A 8 11.82 1.87 -10.14
C GLN A 8 11.12 1.56 -8.80
N TYR A 9 9.94 2.16 -8.57
CA TYR A 9 9.16 1.88 -7.37
C TYR A 9 8.49 0.50 -7.39
N SER A 10 8.28 -0.10 -8.56
CA SER A 10 7.70 -1.44 -8.67
C SER A 10 8.74 -2.47 -8.22
N ILE A 11 9.99 -2.33 -8.67
CA ILE A 11 11.08 -3.20 -8.20
C ILE A 11 11.25 -3.11 -6.68
N LEU A 12 11.18 -1.90 -6.09
CA LEU A 12 11.29 -1.73 -4.64
C LEU A 12 10.11 -2.35 -3.88
N SER A 13 8.89 -2.23 -4.44
CA SER A 13 7.70 -2.91 -3.91
C SER A 13 7.87 -4.43 -3.96
N GLU A 14 8.33 -4.99 -5.07
CA GLU A 14 8.57 -6.43 -5.22
C GLU A 14 9.71 -6.94 -4.33
N ALA A 15 10.81 -6.19 -4.26
CA ALA A 15 11.94 -6.49 -3.39
C ALA A 15 11.56 -6.55 -1.91
N SER A 16 10.49 -5.86 -1.49
CA SER A 16 9.98 -5.92 -0.11
C SER A 16 9.41 -7.29 0.28
N TYR A 17 9.14 -8.17 -0.70
CA TYR A 17 8.72 -9.56 -0.46
C TYR A 17 9.89 -10.52 -0.19
N ALA A 18 11.14 -10.09 -0.42
CA ALA A 18 12.31 -10.88 -0.08
C ALA A 18 12.49 -11.02 1.43
N ASP A 19 12.97 -12.19 1.85
CA ASP A 19 13.23 -12.50 3.25
C ASP A 19 14.61 -11.97 3.63
N PHE A 20 14.65 -10.86 4.38
CA PHE A 20 15.89 -10.32 4.94
C PHE A 20 16.10 -10.69 6.41
N ASP A 21 15.17 -11.43 7.03
CA ASP A 21 15.11 -11.69 8.48
C ASP A 21 16.18 -12.66 8.97
N THR A 22 16.61 -13.56 8.09
CA THR A 22 17.63 -14.56 8.41
C THR A 22 19.06 -14.01 8.37
N ILE A 23 19.20 -12.74 7.97
CA ILE A 23 20.49 -12.12 7.68
C ILE A 23 20.86 -11.21 8.85
N GLY A 24 22.04 -11.44 9.44
CA GLY A 24 22.57 -10.61 10.54
C GLY A 24 22.92 -9.19 10.08
N ALA A 25 24.20 -8.90 9.90
CA ALA A 25 24.59 -7.68 9.19
C ALA A 25 24.34 -7.90 7.69
N ILE A 26 23.30 -7.27 7.14
CA ILE A 26 22.90 -7.43 5.73
C ILE A 26 24.03 -6.96 4.81
N THR A 27 24.62 -7.88 4.05
CA THR A 27 25.57 -7.56 2.97
C THR A 27 24.86 -7.46 1.63
N GLN A 28 25.48 -6.79 0.65
CA GLN A 28 24.92 -6.74 -0.71
C GLN A 28 24.74 -8.14 -1.33
N THR A 29 25.65 -9.08 -1.05
CA THR A 29 25.52 -10.47 -1.52
C THR A 29 24.32 -11.19 -0.89
N ASP A 30 24.03 -10.91 0.39
CA ASP A 30 22.84 -11.49 1.03
C ASP A 30 21.55 -10.93 0.43
N VAL A 31 21.52 -9.62 0.14
CA VAL A 31 20.40 -8.97 -0.56
C VAL A 31 20.20 -9.58 -1.95
N GLU A 32 21.27 -9.69 -2.74
CA GLU A 32 21.21 -10.28 -4.09
C GLU A 32 20.65 -11.71 -4.06
N ASN A 33 21.13 -12.55 -3.14
CA ASN A 33 20.64 -13.92 -2.99
C ASN A 33 19.17 -13.97 -2.55
N ALA A 34 18.74 -13.10 -1.64
CA ALA A 34 17.36 -13.03 -1.18
C ALA A 34 16.40 -12.59 -2.30
N LEU A 35 16.83 -11.66 -3.15
CA LEU A 35 16.06 -11.24 -4.33
C LEU A 35 15.95 -12.38 -5.36
N ILE A 36 17.05 -13.09 -5.66
CA ILE A 36 17.02 -14.25 -6.57
C ILE A 36 16.11 -15.35 -6.02
N ALA A 37 16.09 -15.56 -4.70
CA ALA A 37 15.17 -16.49 -4.05
C ALA A 37 13.70 -16.08 -4.19
N ARG A 38 13.42 -14.80 -4.49
CA ARG A 38 12.11 -14.26 -4.88
C ARG A 38 12.01 -13.97 -6.37
N GLU A 39 12.62 -14.84 -7.16
CA GLU A 39 12.42 -14.92 -8.61
C GLU A 39 12.93 -13.73 -9.43
N PHE A 40 13.66 -12.79 -8.81
CA PHE A 40 14.46 -11.85 -9.58
C PHE A 40 15.46 -12.62 -10.43
N SER A 41 15.60 -12.25 -11.71
CA SER A 41 16.72 -12.77 -12.50
C SER A 41 18.04 -12.33 -11.89
N ASN A 42 19.11 -13.12 -12.12
CA ASN A 42 20.45 -12.75 -11.65
C ASN A 42 20.86 -11.33 -12.09
N THR A 43 20.48 -10.92 -13.31
CA THR A 43 20.77 -9.58 -13.82
C THR A 43 19.97 -8.50 -13.09
N GLN A 44 18.68 -8.72 -12.82
CA GLN A 44 17.85 -7.78 -12.06
C GLN A 44 18.37 -7.62 -10.62
N ALA A 45 18.71 -8.73 -9.95
CA ALA A 45 19.24 -8.67 -8.59
C ALA A 45 20.63 -7.99 -8.53
N ALA A 46 21.51 -8.31 -9.49
CA ALA A 46 22.81 -7.66 -9.59
C ALA A 46 22.69 -6.16 -9.88
N ASP A 47 21.78 -5.74 -10.76
CA ASP A 47 21.51 -4.33 -11.05
C ASP A 47 20.95 -3.62 -9.82
N PHE A 48 19.98 -4.23 -9.12
CA PHE A 48 19.37 -3.68 -7.91
C PHE A 48 20.41 -3.26 -6.86
N ILE A 49 21.35 -4.15 -6.53
CA ILE A 49 22.35 -3.89 -5.48
C ILE A 49 23.39 -2.82 -5.86
N THR A 50 23.45 -2.41 -7.14
CA THR A 50 24.28 -1.27 -7.56
C THR A 50 23.62 0.08 -7.28
N HIS A 51 22.29 0.10 -7.21
CA HIS A 51 21.49 1.32 -7.08
C HIS A 51 20.85 1.48 -5.70
N TRP A 52 20.67 0.38 -4.97
CA TRP A 52 19.94 0.36 -3.70
C TRP A 52 20.63 -0.48 -2.65
N GLN A 53 20.48 -0.06 -1.39
CA GLN A 53 20.83 -0.86 -0.24
C GLN A 53 19.64 -1.00 0.72
N VAL A 54 19.52 -2.15 1.37
CA VAL A 54 18.59 -2.35 2.50
C VAL A 54 19.23 -1.72 3.74
N VAL A 55 18.57 -0.72 4.33
CA VAL A 55 19.05 -0.07 5.56
C VAL A 55 18.35 -0.58 6.81
N HIS A 56 17.10 -1.05 6.69
CA HIS A 56 16.38 -1.71 7.77
C HIS A 56 15.26 -2.58 7.19
N HIS A 57 14.97 -3.70 7.85
CA HIS A 57 13.86 -4.58 7.50
C HIS A 57 13.12 -4.98 8.77
N LEU A 58 11.80 -5.06 8.68
CA LEU A 58 10.94 -5.62 9.71
C LEU A 58 10.27 -6.88 9.15
N PRO A 59 10.49 -8.05 9.77
CA PRO A 59 9.73 -9.27 9.48
C PRO A 59 8.22 -9.04 9.57
N ASN A 60 7.45 -10.01 9.07
CA ASN A 60 6.02 -10.08 9.40
C ASN A 60 5.81 -10.02 10.93
N THR A 61 5.08 -9.01 11.38
CA THR A 61 4.54 -8.95 12.75
C THR A 61 3.42 -9.96 12.91
N SER A 62 2.88 -10.08 14.12
CA SER A 62 1.71 -10.93 14.38
C SER A 62 0.45 -10.48 13.65
N THR A 63 0.39 -9.24 13.14
CA THR A 63 -0.73 -8.73 12.34
C THR A 63 -0.51 -8.92 10.84
N GLY A 64 0.66 -9.42 10.43
CA GLY A 64 1.04 -9.54 9.03
C GLY A 64 1.68 -8.28 8.42
N PHE A 65 1.93 -7.23 9.22
CA PHE A 65 2.69 -6.07 8.74
C PHE A 65 4.18 -6.42 8.53
N SER A 66 4.74 -6.04 7.39
CA SER A 66 6.16 -6.21 7.06
C SER A 66 6.61 -5.08 6.15
N ALA A 67 7.85 -4.64 6.30
CA ALA A 67 8.37 -3.57 5.47
C ALA A 67 9.90 -3.52 5.41
N THR A 68 10.39 -2.92 4.33
CA THR A 68 11.81 -2.72 4.06
C THR A 68 12.07 -1.25 3.77
N ILE A 69 13.12 -0.70 4.38
CA ILE A 69 13.63 0.63 4.07
C ILE A 69 14.84 0.47 3.17
N PHE A 70 14.75 1.08 1.99
CA PHE A 70 15.83 1.16 1.02
C PHE A 70 16.43 2.56 1.02
N GLU A 71 17.75 2.66 0.82
CA GLU A 71 18.44 3.92 0.55
C GLU A 71 19.08 3.85 -0.84
N SER A 72 18.95 4.94 -1.61
CA SER A 72 19.56 5.05 -2.93
C SER A 72 21.08 5.23 -2.80
N LEU A 73 21.82 4.40 -3.51
CA LEU A 73 23.28 4.53 -3.67
C LEU A 73 23.64 5.62 -4.70
N ASP A 74 22.74 5.92 -5.64
CA ASP A 74 22.90 7.00 -6.61
C ASP A 74 22.65 8.38 -5.99
N ASN A 75 21.70 8.46 -5.06
CA ASN A 75 21.28 9.68 -4.37
C ASN A 75 21.28 9.47 -2.84
N PRO A 76 22.45 9.49 -2.18
CA PRO A 76 22.54 9.25 -0.74
C PRO A 76 21.62 10.18 0.08
N GLY A 77 20.92 9.60 1.06
CA GLY A 77 19.88 10.29 1.84
C GLY A 77 18.48 10.27 1.22
N HIS A 78 18.30 9.67 0.03
CA HIS A 78 16.99 9.36 -0.53
C HIS A 78 16.53 7.98 -0.06
N TYR A 79 15.47 7.96 0.75
CA TYR A 79 14.90 6.75 1.34
C TYR A 79 13.58 6.38 0.70
N VAL A 80 13.36 5.08 0.52
CA VAL A 80 12.08 4.51 0.11
C VAL A 80 11.60 3.52 1.18
N PHE A 81 10.39 3.76 1.69
CA PHE A 81 9.68 2.87 2.59
C PHE A 81 8.76 1.97 1.78
N ALA A 82 9.18 0.72 1.59
CA ALA A 82 8.42 -0.28 0.85
C ALA A 82 7.67 -1.21 1.81
N MET A 83 6.35 -1.25 1.71
CA MET A 83 5.51 -2.14 2.51
C MET A 83 5.12 -3.37 1.70
N ARG A 84 5.28 -4.53 2.32
CA ARG A 84 4.89 -5.81 1.75
C ARG A 84 3.37 -5.98 1.87
N GLY A 85 2.72 -6.43 0.81
CA GLY A 85 1.33 -6.89 0.87
C GLY A 85 1.20 -8.37 1.23
N THR A 86 -0.04 -8.84 1.39
CA THR A 86 -0.33 -10.26 1.56
C THR A 86 -0.37 -10.94 0.18
N GLU A 87 0.48 -11.94 -0.07
CA GLU A 87 0.48 -12.65 -1.37
C GLU A 87 -0.71 -13.62 -1.44
N PRO A 88 -1.57 -13.55 -2.47
CA PRO A 88 -2.60 -14.55 -2.66
C PRO A 88 -1.96 -15.84 -3.18
N THR A 89 -1.77 -16.82 -2.31
CA THR A 89 -1.29 -18.14 -2.73
C THR A 89 -2.39 -18.90 -3.47
N ALA A 90 -2.02 -19.78 -4.41
CA ALA A 90 -2.94 -20.58 -5.24
C ALA A 90 -3.95 -21.45 -4.43
N GLN A 91 -3.76 -21.60 -3.12
CA GLN A 91 -4.77 -22.04 -2.18
C GLN A 91 -5.52 -20.84 -1.59
N TRP A 92 -6.48 -20.31 -2.35
CA TRP A 92 -7.51 -19.37 -1.90
C TRP A 92 -8.48 -19.96 -0.84
N GLY A 93 -8.03 -20.95 -0.05
CA GLY A 93 -8.85 -21.80 0.80
C GLY A 93 -8.35 -21.96 2.24
N THR A 94 -7.39 -21.15 2.70
CA THR A 94 -6.98 -21.14 4.11
C THR A 94 -6.84 -19.72 4.65
N ASP A 95 -7.98 -19.18 5.10
CA ASP A 95 -8.23 -18.34 6.30
C ASP A 95 -7.43 -17.05 6.61
N ILE A 96 -6.29 -16.76 5.97
CA ILE A 96 -5.46 -15.58 6.30
C ILE A 96 -5.42 -14.56 5.15
N THR A 97 -5.27 -15.01 3.89
CA THR A 97 -5.10 -14.11 2.74
C THR A 97 -6.38 -13.37 2.32
N LEU A 98 -7.53 -14.00 2.52
CA LEU A 98 -8.83 -13.37 2.29
C LEU A 98 -9.20 -12.41 3.41
N THR A 99 -8.79 -12.69 4.65
CA THR A 99 -9.27 -11.97 5.83
C THR A 99 -8.75 -10.54 5.83
N ASP A 100 -7.45 -10.31 5.63
CA ASP A 100 -6.90 -8.94 5.63
C ASP A 100 -7.52 -8.04 4.55
N ILE A 101 -7.74 -8.58 3.34
CA ILE A 101 -8.31 -7.85 2.21
C ILE A 101 -9.84 -7.73 2.37
N ALA A 102 -10.50 -8.74 2.91
CA ALA A 102 -11.94 -8.69 3.23
C ALA A 102 -12.22 -7.69 4.36
N ASP A 103 -11.33 -7.58 5.35
CA ASP A 103 -11.42 -6.60 6.42
C ASP A 103 -11.31 -5.18 5.84
N ILE A 104 -10.43 -4.92 4.86
CA ILE A 104 -10.45 -3.62 4.13
C ILE A 104 -11.78 -3.42 3.40
N GLY A 105 -12.34 -4.45 2.77
CA GLY A 105 -13.64 -4.35 2.12
C GLY A 105 -14.81 -4.09 3.08
N ALA A 106 -14.71 -4.59 4.32
CA ALA A 106 -15.76 -4.50 5.34
C ALA A 106 -15.62 -3.25 6.23
N ASP A 107 -14.42 -3.02 6.75
CA ASP A 107 -14.06 -1.95 7.68
C ASP A 107 -13.45 -0.74 6.97
N GLY A 108 -13.18 -0.82 5.66
CA GLY A 108 -12.62 0.29 4.87
C GLY A 108 -11.11 0.52 5.06
N ILE A 109 -10.48 -0.12 6.06
CA ILE A 109 -9.07 0.09 6.41
C ILE A 109 -8.45 -1.10 7.15
N ALA A 110 -7.15 -1.38 6.93
CA ALA A 110 -6.38 -2.38 7.67
C ALA A 110 -5.89 -1.87 9.04
N LEU A 111 -6.78 -1.80 10.03
CA LEU A 111 -6.53 -1.14 11.33
C LEU A 111 -5.29 -1.65 12.08
N ASN A 112 -5.15 -2.97 12.22
CA ASN A 112 -4.07 -3.57 13.00
C ASN A 112 -2.70 -3.34 12.34
N GLN A 113 -2.61 -3.59 11.03
CA GLN A 113 -1.40 -3.32 10.24
C GLN A 113 -1.09 -1.82 10.17
N GLY A 114 -2.12 -0.95 10.19
CA GLY A 114 -1.96 0.51 10.26
C GLY A 114 -1.31 0.98 11.56
N ILE A 115 -1.64 0.36 12.70
CA ILE A 115 -0.95 0.64 13.97
C ILE A 115 0.48 0.10 13.98
N ASP A 116 0.72 -1.11 13.47
CA ASP A 116 2.08 -1.65 13.36
C ASP A 116 2.95 -0.78 12.45
N LEU A 117 2.38 -0.31 11.33
CA LEU A 117 3.01 0.66 10.43
C LEU A 117 3.41 1.94 11.17
N PHE A 118 2.49 2.57 11.89
CA PHE A 118 2.80 3.79 12.63
C PHE A 118 3.90 3.55 13.67
N ASN A 119 3.74 2.50 14.48
CA ASN A 119 4.69 2.15 15.54
C ASN A 119 6.09 1.90 14.99
N TYR A 120 6.20 1.20 13.86
CA TYR A 120 7.47 0.97 13.18
C TYR A 120 8.04 2.27 12.58
N TYR A 121 7.21 3.07 11.92
CA TYR A 121 7.60 4.38 11.38
C TYR A 121 8.20 5.28 12.47
N GLN A 122 7.53 5.39 13.62
CA GLN A 122 8.04 6.17 14.76
C GLN A 122 9.41 5.68 15.23
N ARG A 123 9.62 4.36 15.29
CA ARG A 123 10.94 3.80 15.66
C ARG A 123 12.00 4.13 14.61
N LEU A 124 11.69 4.09 13.32
CA LEU A 124 12.64 4.40 12.25
C LEU A 124 13.13 5.85 12.30
N ILE A 125 12.24 6.80 12.63
CA ILE A 125 12.55 8.24 12.61
C ILE A 125 13.02 8.79 13.96
N THR A 126 12.80 8.06 15.04
CA THR A 126 13.27 8.45 16.38
C THR A 126 14.76 8.11 16.52
N PRO A 127 15.60 9.02 17.05
CA PRO A 127 17.02 8.77 17.23
C PRO A 127 17.33 7.47 17.96
N SER A 128 18.42 6.80 17.57
CA SER A 128 18.80 5.51 18.12
C SER A 128 18.89 5.53 19.66
N GLY A 129 18.18 4.62 20.31
CA GLY A 129 18.15 4.49 21.77
C GLY A 129 17.31 5.53 22.52
N SER A 130 16.63 6.43 21.81
CA SER A 130 15.60 7.30 22.41
C SER A 130 14.24 6.61 22.40
N ASP A 131 13.32 7.02 23.29
CA ASP A 131 11.98 6.44 23.38
C ASP A 131 11.11 6.92 22.20
N ALA A 132 10.69 5.98 21.36
CA ALA A 132 9.71 6.19 20.30
C ALA A 132 8.31 5.91 20.85
N PRO A 133 7.31 6.79 20.62
CA PRO A 133 5.95 6.58 21.06
C PRO A 133 5.35 5.37 20.36
N GLN A 134 4.54 4.58 21.08
CA GLN A 134 3.87 3.39 20.57
C GLN A 134 2.40 3.41 20.98
N TYR A 135 1.52 2.91 20.11
CA TYR A 135 0.08 2.83 20.34
C TYR A 135 -0.44 1.40 20.15
N ALA A 136 -1.61 1.13 20.73
CA ALA A 136 -2.34 -0.11 20.54
C ALA A 136 -3.85 0.16 20.42
N ILE A 137 -4.56 -0.72 19.71
CA ILE A 137 -6.02 -0.74 19.68
C ILE A 137 -6.51 -1.47 20.93
N TYR A 138 -7.32 -0.79 21.73
CA TYR A 138 -8.13 -1.44 22.75
C TYR A 138 -9.49 -1.80 22.17
N GLU A 139 -9.88 -3.07 22.29
CA GLU A 139 -11.26 -3.51 22.10
C GLU A 139 -11.78 -4.25 23.33
N GLY A 140 -12.84 -3.76 23.96
CA GLY A 140 -13.37 -4.40 25.15
C GLY A 140 -14.53 -3.68 25.80
N ILE A 141 -14.90 -4.09 27.01
CA ILE A 141 -16.06 -3.56 27.74
C ILE A 141 -15.74 -2.32 28.58
N LEU A 142 -14.47 -1.94 28.70
CA LEU A 142 -14.10 -0.74 29.45
C LEU A 142 -14.34 0.48 28.55
N PRO A 143 -15.14 1.46 29.01
CA PRO A 143 -15.34 2.69 28.26
C PRO A 143 -14.01 3.46 28.11
N PRO A 144 -13.89 4.33 27.09
CA PRO A 144 -12.69 5.13 26.90
C PRO A 144 -12.38 5.96 28.16
N PRO A 145 -11.10 6.04 28.56
CA PRO A 145 -10.70 6.85 29.70
C PRO A 145 -10.90 8.34 29.42
N GLN A 146 -10.88 9.16 30.48
CA GLN A 146 -11.00 10.61 30.34
C GLN A 146 -9.91 11.17 29.42
N GLY A 147 -10.30 11.97 28.42
CA GLY A 147 -9.39 12.57 27.44
C GLY A 147 -9.31 11.82 26.11
N ILE A 148 -9.94 10.65 26.00
CA ILE A 148 -10.16 9.93 24.74
C ILE A 148 -11.59 10.20 24.28
N THR A 149 -11.74 10.81 23.11
CA THR A 149 -13.03 11.20 22.53
C THR A 149 -13.30 10.55 21.18
N GLU A 150 -12.26 10.07 20.49
CA GLU A 150 -12.34 9.32 19.25
C GLU A 150 -12.42 7.82 19.58
N PHE A 151 -13.64 7.31 19.67
CA PHE A 151 -13.93 5.90 19.93
C PHE A 151 -15.13 5.43 19.10
N ILE A 152 -15.17 4.14 18.83
CA ILE A 152 -16.34 3.47 18.24
C ILE A 152 -17.00 2.64 19.33
N GLN A 153 -18.31 2.77 19.47
CA GLN A 153 -19.10 1.83 20.26
C GLN A 153 -19.51 0.66 19.36
N LEU A 154 -18.93 -0.50 19.59
CA LEU A 154 -19.23 -1.74 18.88
C LEU A 154 -20.57 -2.31 19.40
N ASP A 155 -21.35 -2.95 18.52
CA ASP A 155 -22.70 -3.43 18.80
C ASP A 155 -22.86 -4.19 20.13
N GLU A 156 -24.03 -4.00 20.76
CA GLU A 156 -24.48 -4.79 21.90
C GLU A 156 -24.66 -6.24 21.43
N GLY A 157 -23.76 -7.15 21.83
CA GLY A 157 -23.93 -8.59 21.53
C GLY A 157 -25.38 -9.05 21.76
N SER A 158 -25.96 -9.80 20.82
CA SER A 158 -27.38 -10.16 20.85
C SER A 158 -27.75 -10.92 22.13
N GLY A 159 -28.35 -10.23 23.10
CA GLY A 159 -28.74 -10.83 24.38
C GLY A 159 -29.09 -9.80 25.46
N GLN A 160 -29.94 -10.22 26.42
CA GLN A 160 -30.56 -9.36 27.44
C GLN A 160 -29.60 -8.81 28.53
N LEU A 161 -28.28 -9.02 28.38
CA LEU A 161 -27.24 -8.71 29.39
C LEU A 161 -25.92 -8.21 28.77
N SER A 162 -25.90 -7.75 27.51
CA SER A 162 -24.65 -7.37 26.87
C SER A 162 -24.20 -5.98 27.29
N ALA A 163 -23.00 -5.86 27.86
CA ALA A 163 -22.36 -4.57 28.06
C ALA A 163 -21.87 -4.02 26.71
N PRO A 164 -21.96 -2.70 26.47
CA PRO A 164 -21.42 -2.11 25.25
C PRO A 164 -19.92 -2.40 25.15
N ARG A 165 -19.45 -2.70 23.94
CA ARG A 165 -18.03 -2.83 23.63
C ARG A 165 -17.54 -1.54 22.99
N TYR A 166 -16.27 -1.22 23.22
CA TYR A 166 -15.63 -0.01 22.74
C TYR A 166 -14.35 -0.35 22.01
N ARG A 167 -14.07 0.40 20.93
CA ARG A 167 -12.80 0.45 20.23
C ARG A 167 -12.21 1.86 20.37
N TYR A 168 -10.97 1.96 20.85
CA TYR A 168 -10.22 3.21 20.92
C TYR A 168 -8.71 2.94 20.96
N LEU A 169 -7.89 3.96 20.71
CA LEU A 169 -6.44 3.85 20.83
C LEU A 169 -5.96 4.16 22.24
N VAL A 170 -4.91 3.46 22.66
CA VAL A 170 -4.21 3.66 23.94
C VAL A 170 -2.70 3.76 23.70
N ASN A 171 -2.00 4.45 24.60
CA ASN A 171 -0.54 4.38 24.66
C ASN A 171 -0.10 2.96 25.03
N ALA A 172 0.91 2.46 24.32
CA ALA A 172 1.67 1.28 24.67
C ALA A 172 3.03 1.70 25.26
N ASP A 173 3.77 0.74 25.82
CA ASP A 173 5.12 1.00 26.32
C ASP A 173 6.01 1.52 25.17
N PRO A 174 6.78 2.60 25.38
CA PRO A 174 7.68 3.12 24.35
C PRO A 174 8.68 2.07 23.89
N ALA A 175 9.07 2.16 22.62
CA ALA A 175 10.07 1.29 22.02
C ALA A 175 11.35 2.07 21.71
N ALA A 176 12.49 1.39 21.66
CA ALA A 176 13.73 2.04 21.25
C ALA A 176 13.65 2.50 19.79
N GLY A 177 13.96 3.78 19.57
CA GLY A 177 14.22 4.33 18.25
C GLY A 177 15.43 3.67 17.60
N HIS A 178 15.39 3.54 16.28
CA HIS A 178 16.45 2.99 15.45
C HIS A 178 17.30 4.09 14.81
N GLY A 179 16.74 5.28 14.57
CA GLY A 179 17.44 6.39 13.93
C GLY A 179 17.87 6.08 12.50
N VAL A 180 17.14 5.21 11.81
CA VAL A 180 17.43 4.79 10.42
C VAL A 180 17.21 5.94 9.46
N ILE A 181 16.10 6.67 9.63
CA ILE A 181 15.77 7.80 8.77
C ILE A 181 16.06 9.09 9.54
N PRO A 182 17.15 9.81 9.21
CA PRO A 182 17.55 10.98 9.95
C PRO A 182 16.55 12.12 9.76
N ALA A 183 16.44 13.02 10.75
CA ALA A 183 15.62 14.22 10.67
C ALA A 183 16.03 15.18 9.53
N SER A 184 17.24 15.03 8.99
CA SER A 184 17.73 15.78 7.83
C SER A 184 17.21 15.26 6.49
N ALA A 185 16.66 14.04 6.42
CA ALA A 185 15.99 13.54 5.23
C ALA A 185 14.72 14.38 5.02
N SER A 186 14.63 15.08 3.87
CA SER A 186 13.54 16.01 3.58
C SER A 186 12.20 15.30 3.52
N THR A 187 12.16 14.17 2.82
CA THR A 187 10.99 13.31 2.64
C THR A 187 11.42 11.86 2.49
N ILE A 188 10.46 10.96 2.65
CA ILE A 188 10.59 9.51 2.47
C ILE A 188 9.58 9.14 1.41
N ASP A 189 10.03 8.56 0.30
CA ASP A 189 9.11 8.06 -0.72
C ASP A 189 8.55 6.71 -0.25
N VAL A 190 7.32 6.40 -0.63
CA VAL A 190 6.58 5.27 -0.08
C VAL A 190 6.05 4.43 -1.23
N THR A 191 6.18 3.11 -1.11
CA THR A 191 5.70 2.20 -2.15
C THR A 191 5.12 0.92 -1.57
N GLY A 192 4.22 0.29 -2.31
CA GLY A 192 3.72 -1.02 -1.95
C GLY A 192 2.69 -1.56 -2.92
N HIS A 193 2.46 -2.87 -2.82
CA HIS A 193 1.49 -3.61 -3.63
C HIS A 193 0.40 -4.21 -2.78
N SER A 194 -0.83 -4.31 -3.31
CA SER A 194 -1.96 -4.90 -2.58
C SER A 194 -2.16 -4.22 -1.22
N LEU A 195 -2.29 -4.98 -0.13
CA LEU A 195 -2.28 -4.49 1.25
C LEU A 195 -1.09 -3.55 1.56
N GLY A 196 0.10 -3.82 1.01
CA GLY A 196 1.26 -2.96 1.16
C GLY A 196 1.06 -1.58 0.54
N GLY A 197 0.38 -1.52 -0.61
CA GLY A 197 0.00 -0.26 -1.23
C GLY A 197 -1.06 0.51 -0.42
N HIS A 198 -2.03 -0.20 0.17
CA HIS A 198 -2.99 0.40 1.10
C HIS A 198 -2.29 0.99 2.33
N LEU A 199 -1.31 0.29 2.89
CA LEU A 199 -0.46 0.77 3.99
C LEU A 199 0.39 1.98 3.59
N ALA A 200 0.90 2.01 2.35
CA ALA A 200 1.61 3.18 1.81
C ALA A 200 0.69 4.42 1.78
N LEU A 201 -0.57 4.24 1.38
CA LEU A 201 -1.57 5.31 1.42
C LEU A 201 -1.86 5.74 2.87
N ILE A 202 -1.98 4.81 3.82
CA ILE A 202 -2.15 5.14 5.25
C ILE A 202 -1.00 6.01 5.74
N LEU A 203 0.26 5.62 5.49
CA LEU A 203 1.42 6.40 5.92
C LEU A 203 1.40 7.81 5.32
N SER A 204 1.00 7.94 4.05
CA SER A 204 0.92 9.22 3.36
C SER A 204 0.00 10.23 4.03
N ARG A 205 -0.97 9.74 4.82
CA ARG A 205 -1.91 10.55 5.58
C ARG A 205 -1.53 10.68 7.06
N LEU A 206 -0.84 9.70 7.64
CA LEU A 206 -0.30 9.78 9.01
C LEU A 206 0.81 10.85 9.13
N ASP A 207 1.65 11.01 8.11
CA ASP A 207 2.68 12.06 8.06
C ASP A 207 2.88 12.59 6.63
N PRO A 208 1.92 13.38 6.09
CA PRO A 208 2.02 13.95 4.76
C PRO A 208 3.21 14.93 4.62
N TYR A 209 3.72 15.51 5.70
CA TYR A 209 4.83 16.46 5.59
C TYR A 209 6.17 15.78 5.32
N ARG A 210 6.35 14.54 5.81
CA ARG A 210 7.55 13.74 5.56
C ARG A 210 7.37 12.69 4.48
N THR A 211 6.15 12.37 4.08
CA THR A 211 5.90 11.51 2.91
C THR A 211 6.22 12.29 1.64
N GLY A 212 7.07 11.72 0.77
CA GLY A 212 7.40 12.25 -0.54
C GLY A 212 6.42 11.74 -1.62
N GLN A 213 6.94 11.07 -2.64
CA GLN A 213 6.14 10.37 -3.65
C GLN A 213 5.56 9.07 -3.08
N VAL A 214 4.37 8.71 -3.52
CA VAL A 214 3.67 7.48 -3.13
C VAL A 214 3.27 6.73 -4.39
N TYR A 215 3.85 5.56 -4.58
CA TYR A 215 3.53 4.65 -5.68
C TYR A 215 2.83 3.42 -5.15
N THR A 216 1.66 3.12 -5.66
CA THR A 216 0.95 1.89 -5.28
C THR A 216 0.68 1.04 -6.51
N TYR A 217 0.65 -0.27 -6.31
CA TYR A 217 0.38 -1.25 -7.36
C TYR A 217 -0.77 -2.14 -6.91
N ASN A 218 -1.89 -2.12 -7.65
CA ASN A 218 -3.06 -2.94 -7.33
C ASN A 218 -3.54 -2.78 -5.87
N ALA A 219 -3.38 -1.60 -5.28
CA ALA A 219 -3.77 -1.37 -3.89
C ALA A 219 -5.28 -1.25 -3.77
N PRO A 220 -5.91 -1.83 -2.73
CA PRO A 220 -7.27 -1.46 -2.36
C PRO A 220 -7.26 -0.03 -1.77
N GLY A 221 -8.31 0.72 -2.06
CA GLY A 221 -8.57 2.05 -1.54
C GLY A 221 -9.17 2.03 -0.13
N PHE A 222 -9.84 3.12 0.22
CA PHE A 222 -10.53 3.30 1.51
C PHE A 222 -12.03 3.42 1.30
N ASP A 223 -12.80 2.94 2.27
CA ASP A 223 -14.26 3.11 2.36
C ASP A 223 -14.99 2.65 1.09
N THR A 224 -15.69 1.51 1.14
CA THR A 224 -16.48 1.08 -0.01
C THR A 224 -17.75 1.92 -0.11
N GLY A 225 -18.12 2.39 -1.30
CA GLY A 225 -19.41 3.06 -1.51
C GLY A 225 -20.64 2.18 -1.22
N LEU A 226 -20.40 0.90 -0.91
CA LEU A 226 -21.39 -0.13 -0.56
C LEU A 226 -21.60 -0.25 0.96
N ILE A 227 -20.59 0.08 1.76
CA ILE A 227 -20.61 -0.01 3.23
C ILE A 227 -19.93 1.27 3.74
N GLY A 228 -20.73 2.23 4.24
CA GLY A 228 -20.19 3.41 4.89
C GLY A 228 -19.55 3.03 6.23
N SER A 229 -18.30 2.61 6.22
CA SER A 229 -17.50 2.41 7.42
C SER A 229 -16.97 3.76 7.89
N ASP A 230 -17.35 4.20 9.09
CA ASP A 230 -16.75 5.38 9.74
C ASP A 230 -15.31 5.10 10.23
N ASP A 231 -14.82 3.86 10.05
CA ASP A 231 -13.58 3.31 10.59
C ASP A 231 -12.32 3.95 10.00
N THR A 232 -12.25 4.24 8.70
CA THR A 232 -11.11 4.94 8.10
C THR A 232 -10.93 6.31 8.73
N GLU A 233 -11.97 7.14 8.71
CA GLU A 233 -11.89 8.49 9.27
C GLU A 233 -11.76 8.47 10.79
N TRP A 234 -12.38 7.52 11.48
CA TRP A 234 -12.16 7.30 12.90
C TRP A 234 -10.69 6.98 13.20
N PHE A 235 -10.05 6.08 12.44
CA PHE A 235 -8.66 5.69 12.64
C PHE A 235 -7.74 6.92 12.59
N PHE A 236 -7.85 7.74 11.55
CA PHE A 236 -7.02 8.93 11.42
C PHE A 236 -7.32 9.98 12.51
N ARG A 237 -8.58 10.18 12.91
CA ARG A 237 -8.91 11.07 14.03
C ARG A 237 -8.38 10.55 15.36
N ALA A 238 -8.49 9.24 15.61
CA ALA A 238 -7.98 8.60 16.81
C ALA A 238 -6.45 8.71 16.88
N MET A 239 -5.75 8.47 15.77
CA MET A 239 -4.30 8.68 15.64
C MET A 239 -3.92 10.14 15.93
N ALA A 240 -4.63 11.10 15.32
CA ALA A 240 -4.38 12.51 15.57
C ALA A 240 -4.61 12.89 17.04
N GLN A 241 -5.63 12.33 17.68
CA GLN A 241 -5.92 12.56 19.09
C GLN A 241 -4.80 12.03 19.99
N VAL A 242 -4.32 10.80 19.78
CA VAL A 242 -3.27 10.22 20.65
C VAL A 242 -1.95 10.98 20.50
N GLU A 243 -1.58 11.39 19.29
CA GLU A 243 -0.40 12.25 19.06
C GLU A 243 -0.53 13.60 19.76
N MET A 244 -1.70 14.24 19.63
CA MET A 244 -1.98 15.56 20.21
C MET A 244 -1.97 15.51 21.75
N ASN A 245 -2.50 14.43 22.33
CA ASN A 245 -2.51 14.22 23.77
C ASN A 245 -1.08 13.99 24.32
N GLU A 246 -0.22 13.33 23.56
CA GLU A 246 1.15 13.00 23.99
C GLU A 246 2.15 14.14 23.73
N THR A 247 2.06 14.79 22.57
CA THR A 247 3.08 15.74 22.09
C THR A 247 2.58 17.18 21.97
N GLY A 248 1.28 17.41 22.06
CA GLY A 248 0.65 18.71 21.80
C GLY A 248 0.55 19.08 20.32
N MET A 249 0.94 18.18 19.41
CA MET A 249 0.86 18.32 17.95
C MET A 249 0.44 16.99 17.32
N THR A 250 0.02 17.01 16.06
CA THR A 250 -0.22 15.81 15.25
C THR A 250 0.41 15.99 13.88
N THR A 251 0.94 14.90 13.31
CA THR A 251 1.37 14.88 11.91
C THR A 251 0.24 14.48 10.97
N VAL A 252 -0.82 13.83 11.47
CA VAL A 252 -1.94 13.36 10.66
C VAL A 252 -2.59 14.50 9.87
N GLY A 253 -2.80 14.29 8.58
CA GLY A 253 -3.37 15.31 7.69
C GLY A 253 -4.33 14.74 6.65
N ALA A 254 -4.47 15.46 5.54
CA ALA A 254 -5.20 14.99 4.36
C ALA A 254 -4.26 14.21 3.44
N PHE A 255 -4.83 13.35 2.58
CA PHE A 255 -4.06 12.66 1.55
C PHE A 255 -3.34 13.68 0.64
N PRO A 256 -2.03 13.52 0.40
CA PRO A 256 -1.29 14.38 -0.50
C PRO A 256 -1.50 13.98 -1.97
N ILE A 257 -2.73 14.13 -2.47
CA ILE A 257 -3.19 13.60 -3.78
C ILE A 257 -2.30 13.93 -4.98
N GLY A 258 -1.56 15.05 -4.95
CA GLY A 258 -0.63 15.43 -6.03
C GLY A 258 0.70 14.67 -6.04
N ARG A 259 0.91 13.75 -5.09
CA ARG A 259 2.11 12.90 -4.96
C ARG A 259 1.75 11.42 -4.88
N ILE A 260 0.49 11.07 -5.10
CA ILE A 260 0.01 9.68 -5.05
C ILE A 260 -0.30 9.24 -6.48
N ASP A 261 0.43 8.21 -6.92
CA ASP A 261 0.24 7.56 -8.22
C ASP A 261 -0.09 6.08 -7.98
N ASN A 262 -1.33 5.69 -8.31
CA ASN A 262 -1.79 4.31 -8.21
C ASN A 262 -1.76 3.65 -9.59
N LEU A 263 -0.97 2.60 -9.75
CA LEU A 263 -0.94 1.78 -10.95
C LEU A 263 -1.87 0.58 -10.75
N VAL A 264 -2.84 0.44 -11.65
CA VAL A 264 -3.91 -0.57 -11.52
C VAL A 264 -3.93 -1.46 -12.74
N ALA A 265 -3.67 -2.76 -12.54
CA ALA A 265 -3.81 -3.74 -13.60
C ALA A 265 -5.29 -3.89 -13.97
N THR A 266 -5.62 -3.85 -15.27
CA THR A 266 -7.02 -3.81 -15.75
C THR A 266 -7.87 -5.01 -15.35
N HIS A 267 -7.25 -6.17 -15.10
CA HIS A 267 -7.95 -7.38 -14.66
C HIS A 267 -7.92 -7.57 -13.14
N ASP A 268 -7.18 -6.74 -12.39
CA ASP A 268 -7.15 -6.82 -10.92
C ASP A 268 -8.51 -6.46 -10.33
N ARG A 269 -8.87 -7.14 -9.24
CA ARG A 269 -10.14 -6.93 -8.51
C ARG A 269 -9.92 -6.45 -7.09
N ILE A 270 -8.70 -6.44 -6.59
CA ILE A 270 -8.41 -5.90 -5.27
C ILE A 270 -8.40 -4.37 -5.30
N SER A 271 -7.88 -3.77 -6.37
CA SER A 271 -7.96 -2.32 -6.59
C SER A 271 -9.39 -1.77 -6.70
N ASP A 272 -10.37 -2.63 -7.00
CA ASP A 272 -11.80 -2.26 -7.05
C ASP A 272 -12.39 -2.07 -5.65
N ILE A 273 -11.68 -2.47 -4.58
CA ILE A 273 -12.13 -2.34 -3.20
C ILE A 273 -11.87 -0.91 -2.72
N GLY A 274 -12.94 -0.19 -2.39
CA GLY A 274 -12.84 1.16 -1.83
C GLY A 274 -12.49 2.23 -2.86
N ASN A 275 -12.22 3.44 -2.38
CA ASN A 275 -11.86 4.59 -3.20
C ASN A 275 -10.35 4.88 -3.06
N LEU A 276 -9.64 4.91 -4.20
CA LEU A 276 -8.24 5.28 -4.24
C LEU A 276 -8.06 6.81 -4.29
N PRO A 277 -7.29 7.41 -3.37
CA PRO A 277 -6.91 8.83 -3.47
C PRO A 277 -5.79 9.01 -4.50
N GLY A 278 -5.68 10.21 -5.09
CA GLY A 278 -4.60 10.54 -6.02
C GLY A 278 -4.87 10.14 -7.46
N ASN A 279 -3.81 10.04 -8.26
CA ASN A 279 -3.89 9.65 -9.66
C ASN A 279 -4.09 8.14 -9.78
N ILE A 280 -4.84 7.71 -10.78
CA ILE A 280 -5.02 6.29 -11.12
C ILE A 280 -4.57 6.11 -12.56
N THR A 281 -3.64 5.19 -12.79
CA THR A 281 -3.13 4.83 -14.11
C THR A 281 -3.41 3.36 -14.38
N PRO A 282 -4.41 3.05 -15.23
CA PRO A 282 -4.69 1.69 -15.61
C PRO A 282 -3.62 1.17 -16.58
N PHE A 283 -3.27 -0.11 -16.49
CA PHE A 283 -2.38 -0.77 -17.45
C PHE A 283 -2.74 -2.25 -17.59
N ALA A 284 -2.38 -2.88 -18.70
CA ALA A 284 -2.52 -4.33 -18.85
C ALA A 284 -1.28 -5.06 -18.35
N ASN A 285 -1.46 -6.18 -17.65
CA ASN A 285 -0.39 -7.14 -17.39
C ASN A 285 -0.74 -8.54 -17.91
N GLU A 286 0.22 -9.46 -17.84
CA GLU A 286 0.08 -10.84 -18.34
C GLU A 286 -0.88 -11.74 -17.52
N GLY A 287 -1.60 -11.17 -16.57
CA GLY A 287 -2.58 -11.91 -15.79
C GLY A 287 -3.85 -12.23 -16.59
N ASP A 288 -4.04 -13.50 -16.94
CA ASP A 288 -5.28 -14.01 -17.59
C ASP A 288 -6.56 -13.94 -16.72
N GLY A 289 -6.41 -13.60 -15.44
CA GLY A 289 -7.53 -13.44 -14.52
C GLY A 289 -7.13 -12.59 -13.32
N TRP A 290 -8.10 -12.24 -12.49
CA TRP A 290 -7.88 -11.26 -11.44
C TRP A 290 -6.79 -11.63 -10.43
N LEU A 291 -6.64 -12.92 -10.11
CA LEU A 291 -5.57 -13.41 -9.24
C LEU A 291 -4.17 -13.17 -9.84
N SER A 292 -3.97 -13.56 -11.10
CA SER A 292 -2.67 -13.37 -11.77
C SER A 292 -2.42 -11.90 -12.11
N ALA A 293 -3.47 -11.12 -12.36
CA ALA A 293 -3.37 -9.68 -12.54
C ALA A 293 -2.96 -8.96 -11.26
N HIS A 294 -3.30 -9.53 -10.10
CA HIS A 294 -2.87 -9.09 -8.77
C HIS A 294 -1.45 -9.57 -8.37
N SER A 295 -0.64 -10.07 -9.31
CA SER A 295 0.73 -10.48 -9.00
C SER A 295 1.70 -9.32 -9.14
N MET A 296 2.49 -9.04 -8.10
CA MET A 296 3.52 -8.00 -8.15
C MET A 296 4.61 -8.31 -9.20
N SER A 297 4.98 -9.57 -9.39
CA SER A 297 5.93 -9.98 -10.43
C SER A 297 5.42 -9.57 -11.82
N ASN A 298 4.16 -9.86 -12.12
CA ASN A 298 3.54 -9.55 -13.41
C ASN A 298 3.44 -8.02 -13.63
N VAL A 299 3.25 -7.26 -12.55
CA VAL A 299 3.32 -5.79 -12.59
C VAL A 299 4.72 -5.31 -12.95
N THR A 300 5.76 -5.79 -12.25
CA THR A 300 7.13 -5.40 -12.54
C THR A 300 7.59 -5.83 -13.94
N ASP A 301 7.19 -7.01 -14.40
CA ASP A 301 7.57 -7.54 -15.72
C ASP A 301 7.04 -6.66 -16.86
N VAL A 302 5.81 -6.16 -16.73
CA VAL A 302 5.27 -5.21 -17.72
C VAL A 302 5.96 -3.86 -17.62
N LEU A 303 6.25 -3.39 -16.40
CA LEU A 303 6.89 -2.09 -16.21
C LEU A 303 8.37 -2.09 -16.65
N VAL A 304 9.10 -3.21 -16.55
CA VAL A 304 10.46 -3.30 -17.11
C VAL A 304 10.44 -3.23 -18.64
N VAL A 305 9.50 -3.92 -19.29
CA VAL A 305 9.33 -3.85 -20.74
C VAL A 305 8.89 -2.43 -21.14
N SER A 306 7.99 -1.83 -20.38
CA SER A 306 7.54 -0.46 -20.61
C SER A 306 8.69 0.54 -20.47
N ASN A 307 9.55 0.36 -19.47
CA ASN A 307 10.75 1.17 -19.28
C ASN A 307 11.75 1.02 -20.44
N LEU A 308 11.87 -0.17 -21.02
CA LEU A 308 12.64 -0.36 -22.25
C LEU A 308 12.06 0.44 -23.42
N PHE A 309 10.74 0.44 -23.61
CA PHE A 309 10.10 1.27 -24.63
C PHE A 309 10.31 2.77 -24.36
N ALA A 310 10.16 3.21 -23.11
CA ALA A 310 10.40 4.60 -22.71
C ALA A 310 11.86 5.04 -22.92
N ALA A 311 12.82 4.12 -22.86
CA ALA A 311 14.22 4.41 -23.20
C ALA A 311 14.42 4.65 -24.72
N LEU A 312 13.57 4.10 -25.57
CA LEU A 312 13.59 4.30 -27.03
C LEU A 312 12.76 5.52 -27.45
N ASP A 313 11.58 5.69 -26.84
CA ASP A 313 10.70 6.84 -27.01
C ASP A 313 10.33 7.42 -25.64
N PRO A 314 11.03 8.47 -25.18
CA PRO A 314 10.76 9.10 -23.90
C PRO A 314 9.39 9.77 -23.77
N THR A 315 8.63 9.87 -24.87
CA THR A 315 7.28 10.44 -24.87
C THR A 315 6.17 9.39 -24.80
N ALA A 316 6.52 8.10 -24.83
CA ALA A 316 5.56 7.00 -24.73
C ALA A 316 4.79 7.03 -23.40
N ASP A 317 3.48 6.86 -23.48
CA ASP A 317 2.58 6.73 -22.33
C ASP A 317 2.23 5.26 -22.03
N LEU A 318 2.16 4.91 -20.74
CA LEU A 318 1.87 3.55 -20.32
C LEU A 318 0.47 3.09 -20.72
N THR A 319 -0.52 3.98 -20.60
CA THR A 319 -1.93 3.68 -20.83
C THR A 319 -2.27 3.76 -22.31
N ASP A 320 -1.86 4.85 -22.96
CA ASP A 320 -2.33 5.18 -24.30
C ASP A 320 -1.48 4.53 -25.40
N ASP A 321 -0.16 4.38 -25.19
CA ASP A 321 0.74 3.85 -26.21
C ASP A 321 1.12 2.37 -25.97
N LEU A 322 1.49 2.02 -24.74
CA LEU A 322 2.08 0.70 -24.46
C LEU A 322 1.06 -0.37 -24.10
N THR A 323 0.03 -0.04 -23.30
CA THR A 323 -1.03 -0.98 -22.93
C THR A 323 -1.72 -1.61 -24.15
N PRO A 324 -2.09 -0.88 -25.22
CA PRO A 324 -2.66 -1.47 -26.43
C PRO A 324 -1.72 -2.45 -27.13
N ILE A 325 -0.40 -2.20 -27.10
CA ILE A 325 0.60 -3.13 -27.65
C ILE A 325 0.59 -4.43 -26.86
N PHE A 326 0.61 -4.36 -25.53
CA PHE A 326 0.58 -5.56 -24.68
C PHE A 326 -0.70 -6.36 -24.91
N MET A 327 -1.87 -5.72 -24.91
CA MET A 327 -3.16 -6.38 -25.16
C MET A 327 -3.25 -7.02 -26.55
N ALA A 328 -2.63 -6.43 -27.57
CA ALA A 328 -2.59 -7.01 -28.91
C ALA A 328 -1.68 -8.26 -29.01
N THR A 329 -0.79 -8.47 -28.03
CA THR A 329 0.18 -9.57 -28.00
C THR A 329 -0.16 -10.69 -27.01
N THR A 330 -1.17 -10.49 -26.15
CA THR A 330 -1.66 -11.57 -25.29
C THR A 330 -2.47 -12.57 -26.12
N ASN A 331 -2.31 -13.87 -25.87
CA ASN A 331 -3.09 -14.93 -26.51
C ASN A 331 -4.51 -15.01 -25.93
N ALA A 332 -5.20 -13.88 -25.78
CA ALA A 332 -6.64 -13.90 -25.58
C ALA A 332 -7.27 -14.31 -26.92
N ASP A 333 -7.89 -15.49 -26.96
CA ASP A 333 -8.57 -16.03 -28.15
C ASP A 333 -9.39 -14.93 -28.87
N ASP A 334 -9.00 -14.65 -30.13
CA ASP A 334 -9.68 -13.87 -31.17
C ASP A 334 -10.82 -12.92 -30.70
N LEU A 335 -10.51 -11.64 -30.47
CA LEU A 335 -11.43 -10.58 -30.87
C LEU A 335 -11.19 -10.29 -32.36
N PRO A 336 -12.17 -10.52 -33.25
CA PRO A 336 -11.98 -10.28 -34.66
C PRO A 336 -11.69 -8.80 -34.89
N LEU A 337 -10.57 -8.52 -35.56
CA LEU A 337 -10.24 -7.21 -36.10
C LEU A 337 -11.26 -6.84 -37.19
N THR A 338 -12.46 -6.41 -36.79
CA THR A 338 -13.39 -5.69 -37.65
C THR A 338 -13.58 -4.29 -37.07
N PRO A 339 -13.37 -3.21 -37.84
CA PRO A 339 -13.79 -1.89 -37.42
C PRO A 339 -15.31 -1.85 -37.44
N GLY A 340 -15.94 -1.90 -36.28
CA GLY A 340 -17.39 -1.84 -36.15
C GLY A 340 -17.83 -1.98 -34.70
N ASP A 341 -18.12 -0.82 -34.09
CA ASP A 341 -19.12 -0.62 -33.05
C ASP A 341 -19.07 -1.52 -31.80
N ASP A 342 -18.03 -1.41 -30.99
CA ASP A 342 -18.13 -1.79 -29.57
C ASP A 342 -17.64 -0.65 -28.67
N ASP A 343 -18.62 0.01 -28.06
CA ASP A 343 -18.51 1.20 -27.21
C ASP A 343 -18.14 0.81 -25.77
N SER A 344 -17.25 -0.18 -25.59
CA SER A 344 -16.86 -0.70 -24.27
C SER A 344 -15.67 0.02 -23.64
N CYS A 345 -15.13 1.05 -24.30
CA CYS A 345 -14.26 2.07 -23.71
C CYS A 345 -15.00 3.41 -23.54
N ALA A 346 -16.20 3.38 -22.95
CA ALA A 346 -16.87 4.59 -22.51
C ALA A 346 -16.92 4.62 -20.98
N VAL A 347 -16.20 5.59 -20.41
CA VAL A 347 -16.27 5.99 -19.00
C VAL A 347 -17.75 6.18 -18.64
N GLN A 348 -18.32 5.31 -17.80
CA GLN A 348 -19.62 5.56 -17.21
C GLN A 348 -19.48 6.65 -16.15
N SER A 349 -19.83 7.88 -16.55
CA SER A 349 -20.12 8.99 -15.65
C SER A 349 -21.38 8.68 -14.83
N PRO A 350 -21.37 8.76 -13.49
CA PRO A 350 -22.60 8.73 -12.71
C PRO A 350 -23.30 10.10 -12.81
N PHE A 351 -24.62 10.11 -12.64
CA PHE A 351 -25.53 11.27 -12.69
C PHE A 351 -26.11 11.61 -14.07
N ASP A 352 -27.22 10.97 -14.41
CA ASP A 352 -28.37 11.74 -14.89
C ASP A 352 -29.69 11.15 -14.35
N SER A 353 -30.34 11.92 -13.49
CA SER A 353 -31.65 11.62 -12.91
C SER A 353 -32.71 12.40 -13.68
N GLY A 354 -33.54 11.70 -14.45
CA GLY A 354 -34.69 12.27 -15.18
C GLY A 354 -35.98 11.44 -14.99
N PRO A 355 -37.17 12.06 -15.09
CA PRO A 355 -38.25 11.85 -14.12
C PRO A 355 -39.24 10.75 -14.46
N SER A 356 -39.87 10.22 -13.41
CA SER A 356 -41.05 9.37 -13.42
C SER A 356 -42.24 10.03 -14.13
N ALA A 357 -42.89 9.32 -15.05
CA ALA A 357 -44.21 9.65 -15.55
C ALA A 357 -45.17 8.46 -15.35
N ASN A 358 -46.34 8.79 -14.81
CA ASN A 358 -47.46 7.93 -14.45
C ASN A 358 -47.99 7.04 -15.59
N GLY A 359 -48.48 5.87 -15.18
CA GLY A 359 -49.41 5.01 -15.92
C GLY A 359 -50.06 4.01 -14.97
#